data_AF-A0A8A1MGS4-F1
#
_entry.id   AF-A0A8A1MGS4-F1
#
_cell.length_a   1.000
_cell.length_b   1.000
_cell.length_c   1.000
_cell.angle_alpha   90.00
_cell.angle_beta   90.00
_cell.angle_gamma   90.00
#
_symmetry.space_group_name_H-M   'P 1'
#
loop_
_entity.id
_entity.type
_entity.pdbx_description
1 polymer ?
#
loop_
_entity_poly.entity_id
_entity_poly.type
_entity_poly.pdbx_seq_one_letter_code
_entity_poly.pdbx_strand_id
1 'polypeptide(L)'
;MARLPFFNGGPFGMDDVMIIVAMIFTIPFTVFSVFIANAGLGKDIWHVDFDDITKVLYIYYWDEWIYFSAIVPTKMSLHFFYLRIFPKKSFRIAIYIVMGITLAYGIVFILVSVFQCSPIKTAWLRWDGTAPGHCNNINLQGWTSAAINIVLDFVTLALPLRELSQMDLWRKKKIHICIMFSVGSFVTIVSILRLQSLLKFA
;
A
#
# COMPACT_ATOMS: atom_id res chain seq x y z
N MET A 1 -3.39 21.78 -8.85
CA MET A 1 -2.47 22.73 -8.20
C MET A 1 -1.45 21.91 -7.45
N ALA A 2 -0.26 21.71 -8.01
CA ALA A 2 0.91 21.32 -7.23
C ALA A 2 1.33 22.56 -6.44
N ARG A 3 1.33 22.45 -5.12
CA ARG A 3 1.44 23.57 -4.18
C ARG A 3 2.90 23.92 -3.95
N LEU A 4 3.51 24.56 -4.93
CA LEU A 4 4.83 25.15 -4.77
C LEU A 4 4.68 26.51 -4.07
N PRO A 5 5.53 26.84 -3.08
CA PRO A 5 5.43 28.04 -2.24
C PRO A 5 5.56 29.37 -3.00
N PHE A 6 5.89 29.33 -4.30
CA PHE A 6 5.99 30.52 -5.16
C PHE A 6 4.65 31.02 -5.70
N PHE A 7 3.57 30.21 -5.67
CA PHE A 7 2.25 30.60 -6.15
C PHE A 7 1.20 30.38 -5.05
N ASN A 8 0.67 31.48 -4.50
CA ASN A 8 -0.43 31.56 -3.52
C ASN A 8 -1.37 30.33 -3.56
N GLY A 9 -1.09 29.37 -2.68
CA GLY A 9 -1.75 28.06 -2.66
C GLY A 9 -3.14 28.14 -2.02
N GLY A 10 -4.15 27.54 -2.67
CA GLY A 10 -5.48 27.40 -2.09
C GLY A 10 -5.52 26.57 -0.79
N PRO A 11 -6.65 26.54 -0.07
CA PRO A 11 -6.76 25.94 1.27
C PRO A 11 -6.38 24.44 1.30
N PHE A 12 -5.94 23.98 2.48
CA PHE A 12 -5.64 22.57 2.76
C PHE A 12 -6.81 21.67 2.35
N GLY A 13 -6.52 20.69 1.49
CA GLY A 13 -7.48 19.73 0.99
C GLY A 13 -7.40 18.42 1.77
N MET A 14 -8.47 17.64 1.74
CA MET A 14 -8.50 16.30 2.36
C MET A 14 -7.41 15.38 1.78
N ASP A 15 -7.01 15.61 0.53
CA ASP A 15 -5.92 14.91 -0.15
C ASP A 15 -4.56 15.12 0.55
N ASP A 16 -4.28 16.34 1.03
CA ASP A 16 -3.04 16.67 1.73
C ASP A 16 -3.01 16.05 3.13
N VAL A 17 -4.15 16.01 3.82
CA VAL A 17 -4.24 15.37 5.14
C VAL A 17 -3.96 13.88 5.03
N MET A 18 -4.58 13.21 4.05
CA MET A 18 -4.39 11.77 3.84
C MET A 18 -2.95 11.42 3.47
N ILE A 19 -2.24 12.25 2.69
CA ILE A 19 -0.84 11.97 2.37
C ILE A 19 0.10 12.20 3.57
N ILE A 20 -0.19 13.19 4.42
CA ILE A 20 0.56 13.39 5.67
C ILE A 20 0.36 12.18 6.59
N VAL A 21 -0.88 11.69 6.73
CA VAL A 21 -1.17 10.48 7.50
C VAL A 21 -0.41 9.28 6.92
N ALA A 22 -0.41 9.10 5.59
CA ALA A 22 0.37 8.05 4.95
C ALA A 22 1.87 8.15 5.24
N MET A 23 2.41 9.37 5.25
CA MET A 23 3.83 9.62 5.53
C MET A 23 4.20 9.25 6.97
N ILE A 24 3.31 9.53 7.95
CA ILE A 24 3.50 9.15 9.36
C ILE A 24 3.65 7.62 9.50
N PHE A 25 2.95 6.82 8.70
CA PHE A 25 3.08 5.36 8.72
C PHE A 25 4.23 4.85 7.85
N THR A 26 4.50 5.49 6.71
CA THR A 26 5.55 5.04 5.78
C THR A 26 6.94 5.22 6.36
N ILE A 27 7.19 6.29 7.13
CA ILE A 27 8.51 6.54 7.73
C ILE A 27 8.93 5.40 8.69
N PRO A 28 8.14 5.04 9.73
CA PRO A 28 8.46 3.91 10.60
C PRO A 28 8.64 2.60 9.84
N PHE A 29 7.76 2.32 8.87
CA PHE A 29 7.85 1.12 8.02
C PHE A 29 9.22 1.01 7.33
N THR A 30 9.71 2.11 6.73
CA THR A 30 11.02 2.11 6.08
C THR A 30 12.18 1.93 7.08
N VAL A 31 12.08 2.50 8.27
CA VAL A 31 13.10 2.37 9.32
C VAL A 31 13.16 0.93 9.84
N PHE A 32 12.01 0.32 10.12
CA PHE A 32 11.94 -1.07 10.54
C PHE A 32 12.43 -2.00 9.43
N SER A 33 12.04 -1.80 8.18
CA SER A 33 12.54 -2.58 7.05
C SER A 33 14.07 -2.62 6.99
N VAL A 34 14.76 -1.50 7.22
CA VAL A 34 16.24 -1.45 7.27
C VAL A 34 16.78 -2.24 8.47
N PHE A 35 16.15 -2.10 9.63
CA PHE A 35 16.58 -2.81 10.84
C PHE A 35 16.49 -4.33 10.68
N ILE A 36 15.36 -4.82 10.18
CA ILE A 36 15.11 -6.26 9.99
C ILE A 36 16.02 -6.82 8.86
N ALA A 37 16.26 -6.04 7.79
CA ALA A 37 17.22 -6.40 6.74
C ALA A 37 18.65 -6.58 7.29
N ASN A 38 19.10 -5.67 8.17
CA ASN A 38 20.40 -5.78 8.82
C ASN A 38 20.48 -6.97 9.80
N ALA A 39 19.36 -7.32 10.44
CA ALA A 39 19.23 -8.48 11.31
C ALA A 39 19.16 -9.82 10.56
N GLY A 40 19.20 -9.82 9.22
CA GLY A 40 19.31 -11.03 8.42
C GLY A 40 18.05 -11.43 7.64
N LEU A 41 17.02 -10.56 7.56
CA LEU A 41 15.87 -10.80 6.69
C LEU A 41 16.32 -11.02 5.24
N GLY A 42 15.88 -12.14 4.65
CA GLY A 42 16.23 -12.53 3.28
C GLY A 42 17.49 -13.40 3.15
N LYS A 43 18.17 -13.74 4.26
CA LYS A 43 19.18 -14.80 4.29
C LYS A 43 18.53 -16.14 4.66
N ASP A 44 19.15 -17.24 4.25
CA ASP A 44 18.74 -18.57 4.70
C ASP A 44 18.79 -18.66 6.22
N ILE A 45 17.78 -19.28 6.83
CA ILE A 45 17.62 -19.38 8.28
C ILE A 45 18.84 -19.98 9.00
N TRP A 46 19.63 -20.80 8.29
CA TRP A 46 20.86 -21.43 8.77
C TRP A 46 22.03 -20.45 8.99
N HIS A 47 21.97 -19.25 8.40
CA HIS A 47 23.04 -18.24 8.45
C HIS A 47 22.71 -17.08 9.41
N VAL A 48 21.64 -17.19 10.18
CA VAL A 48 21.15 -16.15 11.11
C VAL A 48 21.11 -16.72 12.52
N ASP A 49 21.50 -15.91 13.51
CA ASP A 49 21.43 -16.30 14.91
C ASP A 49 19.98 -16.47 15.38
N PHE A 50 19.74 -17.44 16.26
CA PHE A 50 18.42 -17.79 16.77
C PHE A 50 17.73 -16.64 17.52
N ASP A 51 18.49 -15.83 18.26
CA ASP A 51 17.93 -14.65 18.95
C ASP A 51 17.53 -13.56 17.96
N ASP A 52 18.23 -13.46 16.83
CA ASP A 52 17.92 -12.48 15.79
C ASP A 52 16.72 -12.89 14.95
N ILE A 53 16.50 -14.19 14.72
CA ILE A 53 15.28 -14.70 14.06
C ILE A 53 14.03 -14.30 14.85
N THR A 54 14.02 -14.49 16.17
CA THR A 54 12.87 -14.12 17.01
C THR A 54 12.58 -12.62 16.96
N LYS A 55 13.63 -11.78 17.02
CA LYS A 55 13.49 -10.31 16.87
C LYS A 55 12.96 -9.93 15.50
N VAL A 56 13.47 -10.56 14.44
CA VAL A 56 13.04 -10.34 13.06
C VAL A 56 11.54 -10.62 12.92
N LEU A 57 11.07 -11.78 13.37
CA LEU A 57 9.65 -12.15 13.28
C LEU A 57 8.77 -11.22 14.13
N TYR A 58 9.23 -10.82 15.31
CA TYR A 58 8.48 -9.91 16.18
C TYR A 58 8.30 -8.53 15.55
N ILE A 59 9.36 -7.94 14.98
CA ILE A 59 9.27 -6.65 14.31
C ILE A 59 8.46 -6.79 13.01
N TYR A 60 8.65 -7.86 12.26
CA TYR A 60 7.91 -8.14 11.03
C TYR A 60 6.39 -8.20 11.26
N TYR A 61 5.96 -8.82 12.36
CA TYR A 61 4.55 -8.87 12.76
C TYR A 61 3.95 -7.46 12.89
N TRP A 62 4.65 -6.51 13.51
CA TRP A 62 4.17 -5.13 13.62
C TRP A 62 4.32 -4.35 12.31
N ASP A 63 5.36 -4.63 11.54
CA ASP A 63 5.66 -3.98 10.27
C ASP A 63 4.54 -4.21 9.24
N GLU A 64 3.94 -5.41 9.21
CA GLU A 64 2.79 -5.70 8.34
C GLU A 64 1.60 -4.76 8.58
N TRP A 65 1.31 -4.43 9.84
CA TRP A 65 0.18 -3.57 10.18
C TRP A 65 0.43 -2.13 9.75
N ILE A 66 1.67 -1.66 9.96
CA ILE A 66 2.10 -0.33 9.56
C ILE A 66 2.05 -0.24 8.02
N TYR A 67 2.46 -1.29 7.32
CA TYR A 67 2.40 -1.38 5.87
C TYR A 67 0.97 -1.19 5.33
N PHE A 68 0.00 -1.97 5.81
CA PHE A 68 -1.39 -1.83 5.37
C PHE A 68 -1.98 -0.46 5.77
N SER A 69 -1.60 0.05 6.94
CA SER A 69 -2.01 1.37 7.44
C SER A 69 -1.40 2.53 6.64
N ALA A 70 -0.30 2.33 5.93
CA ALA A 70 0.31 3.31 5.02
C ALA A 70 -0.32 3.30 3.62
N ILE A 71 -0.64 2.10 3.09
CA ILE A 71 -1.19 1.94 1.74
C ILE A 71 -2.55 2.60 1.58
N VAL A 72 -3.46 2.35 2.53
CA VAL A 72 -4.85 2.83 2.45
C VAL A 72 -4.91 4.36 2.35
N PRO A 73 -4.31 5.15 3.26
CA PRO A 73 -4.34 6.61 3.17
C PRO A 73 -3.63 7.14 1.92
N THR A 74 -2.57 6.47 1.43
CA THR A 74 -1.92 6.83 0.17
C THR A 74 -2.90 6.75 -1.01
N LYS A 75 -3.61 5.63 -1.14
CA LYS A 75 -4.63 5.46 -2.18
C LYS A 75 -5.79 6.43 -1.96
N MET A 76 -6.24 6.64 -0.71
CA MET A 76 -7.33 7.58 -0.42
C MET A 76 -7.01 9.02 -0.81
N SER A 77 -5.76 9.48 -0.62
CA SER A 77 -5.30 10.80 -1.08
C SER A 77 -5.53 10.98 -2.59
N LEU A 78 -5.19 9.96 -3.41
CA LEU A 78 -5.43 9.97 -4.85
C LEU A 78 -6.92 10.06 -5.20
N HIS A 79 -7.76 9.30 -4.50
CA HIS A 79 -9.21 9.33 -4.74
C HIS A 79 -9.83 10.69 -4.40
N PHE A 80 -9.45 11.30 -3.27
CA PHE A 80 -9.88 12.66 -2.92
C PHE A 80 -9.41 13.70 -3.95
N PHE A 81 -8.20 13.53 -4.44
CA PHE A 81 -7.66 14.37 -5.50
C PHE A 81 -8.51 14.24 -6.79
N TYR A 82 -8.93 13.02 -7.17
CA TYR A 82 -9.82 12.83 -8.32
C TYR A 82 -11.21 13.46 -8.12
N LEU A 83 -11.80 13.36 -6.92
CA LEU A 83 -13.09 14.01 -6.60
C LEU A 83 -13.02 15.54 -6.72
N ARG A 84 -11.85 16.12 -6.45
CA ARG A 84 -11.57 17.56 -6.58
C ARG A 84 -11.44 18.01 -8.03
N ILE A 85 -10.80 17.21 -8.89
CA ILE A 85 -10.61 17.56 -10.31
C ILE A 85 -11.88 17.37 -11.13
N PHE A 86 -12.58 16.26 -10.93
CA PHE A 86 -13.67 15.84 -11.80
C PHE A 86 -15.02 16.07 -11.10
N PRO A 87 -15.85 17.02 -11.60
CA PRO A 87 -17.14 17.33 -11.00
C PRO A 87 -18.27 16.38 -11.43
N LYS A 88 -18.05 15.50 -12.42
CA LYS A 88 -19.08 14.63 -13.01
C LYS A 88 -19.65 13.66 -11.97
N LYS A 89 -20.97 13.64 -11.79
CA LYS A 89 -21.65 12.84 -10.75
C LYS A 89 -21.42 11.33 -10.89
N SER A 90 -21.51 10.78 -12.11
CA SER A 90 -21.26 9.35 -12.37
C SER A 90 -19.85 8.92 -11.98
N PHE A 91 -18.86 9.77 -12.28
CA PHE A 91 -17.46 9.52 -11.93
C PHE A 91 -17.23 9.57 -10.42
N ARG A 92 -17.86 10.51 -9.73
CA ARG A 92 -17.79 10.60 -8.26
C ARG A 92 -18.35 9.35 -7.59
N ILE A 93 -19.47 8.81 -8.07
CA ILE A 93 -20.03 7.55 -7.57
C ILE A 93 -19.02 6.40 -7.76
N ALA A 94 -18.41 6.29 -8.93
CA ALA A 94 -17.38 5.27 -9.18
C ALA A 94 -16.19 5.39 -8.22
N ILE A 95 -15.72 6.62 -7.95
CA ILE A 95 -14.65 6.86 -6.97
C ILE A 95 -15.07 6.44 -5.57
N TYR A 96 -16.27 6.80 -5.10
CA TYR A 96 -16.73 6.40 -3.77
C TYR A 96 -16.81 4.89 -3.62
N ILE A 97 -17.20 4.16 -4.67
CA ILE A 97 -17.19 2.69 -4.69
C ILE A 97 -15.75 2.17 -4.52
N VAL A 98 -14.80 2.66 -5.32
CA VAL A 98 -13.40 2.21 -5.26
C VAL A 98 -12.72 2.61 -3.94
N MET A 99 -13.06 3.77 -3.39
CA MET A 99 -12.66 4.16 -2.02
C MET A 99 -13.16 3.16 -0.98
N GLY A 100 -14.44 2.77 -1.07
CA GLY A 100 -15.03 1.77 -0.18
C GLY A 100 -14.31 0.41 -0.27
N ILE A 101 -14.04 -0.06 -1.49
CA ILE A 101 -13.30 -1.31 -1.73
C ILE A 101 -11.88 -1.21 -1.17
N THR A 102 -11.19 -0.09 -1.37
CA THR A 102 -9.83 0.13 -0.87
C THR A 102 -9.78 0.14 0.66
N LEU A 103 -10.78 0.75 1.31
CA LEU A 103 -10.90 0.75 2.76
C LEU A 103 -11.20 -0.66 3.30
N ALA A 104 -12.12 -1.38 2.65
CA ALA A 104 -12.45 -2.76 3.00
C ALA A 104 -11.23 -3.68 2.87
N TYR A 105 -10.46 -3.54 1.79
CA TYR A 105 -9.18 -4.24 1.61
C TYR A 105 -8.25 -4.00 2.80
N GLY A 106 -8.04 -2.73 3.18
CA GLY A 106 -7.19 -2.37 4.31
C GLY A 106 -7.64 -3.01 5.62
N ILE A 107 -8.94 -2.90 5.93
CA ILE A 107 -9.51 -3.45 7.17
C ILE A 107 -9.35 -4.97 7.22
N VAL A 108 -9.68 -5.67 6.13
CA VAL A 108 -9.59 -7.13 6.06
C VAL A 108 -8.15 -7.59 6.27
N PHE A 109 -7.18 -7.01 5.55
CA PHE A 109 -5.79 -7.43 5.69
C PHE A 109 -5.17 -7.06 7.03
N ILE A 110 -5.54 -5.93 7.63
CA ILE A 110 -5.14 -5.62 9.01
C ILE A 110 -5.68 -6.70 9.95
N LEU A 111 -6.98 -7.03 9.89
CA LEU A 111 -7.58 -8.06 10.73
C LEU A 111 -6.93 -9.44 10.53
N VAL A 112 -6.64 -9.82 9.29
CA VAL A 112 -5.95 -11.08 9.00
C VAL A 112 -4.53 -11.09 9.57
N SER A 113 -3.77 -9.99 9.47
CA SER A 113 -2.45 -9.86 10.11
C SER A 113 -2.54 -9.86 11.64
N VAL A 114 -3.57 -9.26 12.24
CA VAL A 114 -3.79 -9.29 13.70
C VAL A 114 -3.99 -10.71 14.19
N PHE A 115 -4.86 -11.45 13.49
CA PHE A 115 -5.30 -12.78 13.88
C PHE A 115 -4.58 -13.87 13.08
N GLN A 116 -3.38 -13.58 12.58
CA GLN A 116 -2.63 -14.52 11.74
C GLN A 116 -2.22 -15.78 12.50
N CYS A 117 -2.10 -15.72 13.83
CA CYS A 117 -1.77 -16.85 14.68
C CYS A 117 -2.66 -16.92 15.93
N SER A 118 -3.02 -18.14 16.33
CA SER A 118 -3.67 -18.43 17.60
C SER A 118 -2.86 -19.46 18.39
N PRO A 119 -2.28 -19.10 19.55
CA PRO A 119 -2.21 -17.77 20.16
C PRO A 119 -1.25 -16.80 19.43
N ILE A 120 -1.47 -15.48 19.56
CA ILE A 120 -0.69 -14.43 18.86
C ILE A 120 0.82 -14.57 19.11
N LYS A 121 1.21 -14.99 20.32
CA LYS A 121 2.63 -15.19 20.70
C LYS A 121 3.36 -16.20 19.81
N THR A 122 2.63 -17.12 19.21
CA THR A 122 3.14 -18.11 18.28
C THR A 122 3.62 -17.47 16.97
N ALA A 123 3.22 -16.24 16.64
CA ALA A 123 3.68 -15.54 15.44
C ALA A 123 5.21 -15.34 15.40
N TRP A 124 5.87 -15.15 16.56
CA TRP A 124 7.33 -14.95 16.62
C TRP A 124 8.08 -16.06 17.34
N LEU A 125 7.41 -16.97 18.06
CA LEU A 125 8.05 -18.08 18.78
C LEU A 125 8.02 -19.41 18.02
N ARG A 126 7.27 -19.53 16.91
CA ARG A 126 7.05 -20.82 16.21
C ARG A 126 8.21 -21.25 15.31
N TRP A 127 9.20 -20.40 15.07
CA TRP A 127 10.25 -20.71 14.10
C TRP A 127 11.08 -21.96 14.46
N ASP A 128 11.13 -22.32 15.74
CA ASP A 128 11.80 -23.51 16.27
C ASP A 128 10.93 -24.79 16.28
N GLY A 129 9.65 -24.68 15.90
CA GLY A 129 8.68 -25.77 15.89
C GLY A 129 8.20 -26.23 17.28
N THR A 130 8.60 -25.58 18.37
CA THR A 130 8.28 -26.02 19.75
C THR A 130 7.00 -25.41 20.30
N ALA A 131 6.57 -24.26 19.76
CA ALA A 131 5.39 -23.54 20.23
C ALA A 131 4.07 -24.17 19.72
N PRO A 132 3.16 -24.64 20.61
CA PRO A 132 1.86 -25.13 20.21
C PRO A 132 0.99 -23.97 19.68
N GLY A 133 0.32 -24.19 18.55
CA GLY A 133 -0.61 -23.22 17.98
C GLY A 133 -0.89 -23.47 16.49
N HIS A 134 -1.77 -22.67 15.91
CA HIS A 134 -2.04 -22.66 14.48
C HIS A 134 -1.80 -21.25 13.92
N CYS A 135 -1.12 -21.16 12.78
CA CYS A 135 -0.82 -19.92 12.10
C CYS A 135 -1.23 -20.02 10.63
N ASN A 136 -1.70 -18.91 10.08
CA ASN A 136 -1.95 -18.73 8.66
C ASN A 136 -0.65 -18.80 7.86
N ASN A 137 -0.75 -19.14 6.58
CA ASN A 137 0.39 -19.13 5.68
C ASN A 137 0.74 -17.69 5.28
N ILE A 138 1.82 -17.16 5.87
CA ILE A 138 2.30 -15.79 5.66
C ILE A 138 2.62 -15.52 4.18
N ASN A 139 3.20 -16.50 3.47
CA ASN A 139 3.53 -16.35 2.05
C ASN A 139 2.26 -16.24 1.19
N LEU A 140 1.25 -17.08 1.46
CA LEU A 140 -0.03 -17.03 0.76
C LEU A 140 -0.78 -15.71 1.02
N GLN A 141 -0.75 -15.23 2.27
CA GLN A 141 -1.28 -13.92 2.64
C GLN A 141 -0.53 -12.78 1.91
N GLY A 142 0.79 -12.86 1.81
CA GLY A 142 1.61 -11.92 1.05
C GLY A 142 1.25 -11.90 -0.44
N TRP A 143 1.13 -13.07 -1.09
CA TRP A 143 0.78 -13.16 -2.51
C TRP A 143 -0.63 -12.65 -2.80
N THR A 144 -1.61 -13.02 -1.99
CA THR A 144 -3.00 -12.58 -2.15
C THR A 144 -3.14 -11.08 -1.93
N SER A 145 -2.50 -10.53 -0.89
CA SER A 145 -2.48 -9.08 -0.67
C SER A 145 -1.85 -8.33 -1.83
N ALA A 146 -0.68 -8.78 -2.32
CA ALA A 146 0.01 -8.17 -3.44
C ALA A 146 -0.83 -8.20 -4.74
N ALA A 147 -1.44 -9.34 -5.06
CA ALA A 147 -2.29 -9.48 -6.24
C ALA A 147 -3.50 -8.53 -6.19
N ILE A 148 -4.21 -8.48 -5.06
CA ILE A 148 -5.37 -7.59 -4.90
C ILE A 148 -4.92 -6.12 -4.94
N ASN A 149 -3.79 -5.79 -4.32
CA ASN A 149 -3.27 -4.43 -4.31
C ASN A 149 -2.98 -3.92 -5.73
N ILE A 150 -2.37 -4.76 -6.56
CA ILE A 150 -2.09 -4.48 -7.97
C ILE A 150 -3.40 -4.24 -8.75
N VAL A 151 -4.42 -5.09 -8.54
CA VAL A 151 -5.73 -4.90 -9.18
C VAL A 151 -6.34 -3.55 -8.78
N LEU A 152 -6.28 -3.18 -7.50
CA LEU A 152 -6.76 -1.87 -7.03
C LEU A 152 -5.99 -0.70 -7.65
N ASP A 153 -4.68 -0.83 -7.87
CA ASP A 153 -3.90 0.18 -8.59
C ASP A 153 -4.37 0.32 -10.04
N PHE A 154 -4.54 -0.79 -10.75
CA PHE A 154 -5.06 -0.76 -12.12
C PHE A 154 -6.44 -0.10 -12.20
N VAL A 155 -7.36 -0.44 -11.30
CA VAL A 155 -8.69 0.18 -11.25
C VAL A 155 -8.58 1.69 -10.97
N THR A 156 -7.75 2.08 -10.00
CA THR A 156 -7.55 3.49 -9.63
C THR A 156 -6.99 4.30 -10.80
N LEU A 157 -6.07 3.73 -11.58
CA LEU A 157 -5.46 4.38 -12.74
C LEU A 157 -6.36 4.39 -13.98
N ALA A 158 -7.19 3.36 -14.17
CA ALA A 158 -8.11 3.27 -15.30
C ALA A 158 -9.31 4.22 -15.18
N LEU A 159 -9.71 4.58 -13.95
CA LEU A 159 -10.81 5.52 -13.68
C LEU A 159 -10.70 6.84 -14.47
N PRO A 160 -9.64 7.65 -14.30
CA PRO A 160 -9.54 8.92 -15.00
C PRO A 160 -9.41 8.74 -16.52
N LEU A 161 -8.69 7.72 -17.01
CA LEU A 161 -8.52 7.46 -18.45
C LEU A 161 -9.84 7.36 -19.21
N ARG A 162 -10.79 6.62 -18.65
CA ARG A 162 -12.10 6.43 -19.26
C ARG A 162 -12.84 7.76 -19.40
N GLU A 163 -12.86 8.55 -18.34
CA GLU A 163 -13.51 9.86 -18.37
C GLU A 163 -12.82 10.87 -19.30
N LEU A 164 -11.50 10.77 -19.45
CA LEU A 164 -10.73 11.65 -20.34
C LEU A 164 -10.98 11.36 -21.80
N SER A 165 -11.19 10.09 -22.16
CA SER A 165 -11.54 9.72 -23.53
C SER A 165 -12.90 10.29 -23.96
N GLN A 166 -13.77 10.60 -22.99
CA GLN A 166 -15.14 11.06 -23.24
C GLN A 166 -15.32 12.58 -23.12
N MET A 167 -14.30 13.34 -22.68
CA MET A 167 -14.42 14.78 -22.46
C MET A 167 -13.46 15.59 -23.34
N ASP A 168 -14.01 16.54 -24.10
CA ASP A 168 -13.26 17.60 -24.80
C ASP A 168 -12.71 18.64 -23.80
N LEU A 169 -11.64 18.28 -23.08
CA LEU A 169 -11.00 19.18 -22.13
C LEU A 169 -10.00 20.13 -22.83
N TRP A 170 -10.07 21.41 -22.44
CA TRP A 170 -9.13 22.46 -22.83
C TRP A 170 -7.67 22.07 -22.51
N ARG A 171 -6.74 22.30 -23.45
CA ARG A 171 -5.36 21.74 -23.50
C ARG A 171 -4.58 21.79 -22.17
N LYS A 172 -4.79 22.81 -21.33
CA LYS A 172 -4.11 22.96 -20.01
C LYS A 172 -4.53 21.92 -18.96
N LYS A 173 -5.79 21.45 -18.96
CA LYS A 173 -6.23 20.37 -18.06
C LYS A 173 -5.71 19.02 -18.53
N LYS A 174 -5.64 18.82 -19.85
CA LYS A 174 -5.12 17.60 -20.49
C LYS A 174 -3.65 17.32 -20.13
N ILE A 175 -2.80 18.36 -20.03
CA ILE A 175 -1.37 18.22 -19.66
C ILE A 175 -1.20 17.70 -18.22
N HIS A 176 -1.87 18.30 -17.23
CA HIS A 176 -1.76 17.85 -15.83
C HIS A 176 -2.15 16.38 -15.66
N ILE A 177 -3.20 16.00 -16.37
CA ILE A 177 -3.73 14.66 -16.34
C ILE A 177 -2.77 13.67 -17.00
N CYS A 178 -2.13 14.06 -18.10
CA CYS A 178 -1.08 13.26 -18.75
C CYS A 178 0.09 13.01 -17.79
N ILE A 179 0.51 14.04 -17.02
CA ILE A 179 1.58 13.90 -16.02
C ILE A 179 1.19 12.89 -14.93
N MET A 180 -0.03 12.98 -14.38
CA MET A 180 -0.49 12.01 -13.39
C MET A 180 -0.57 10.60 -13.94
N PHE A 181 -0.98 10.46 -15.20
CA PHE A 181 -1.07 9.18 -15.86
C PHE A 181 0.30 8.55 -16.07
N SER A 182 1.31 9.34 -16.46
CA SER A 182 2.70 8.89 -16.55
C SER A 182 3.22 8.36 -15.22
N VAL A 183 2.99 9.08 -14.11
CA VAL A 183 3.39 8.63 -12.77
C VAL A 183 2.67 7.32 -12.41
N GLY A 184 1.37 7.22 -12.68
CA GLY A 184 0.58 6.01 -12.47
C GLY A 184 1.11 4.80 -13.22
N SER A 185 1.41 4.95 -14.51
CA SER A 185 1.98 3.89 -15.34
C SER A 185 3.34 3.41 -14.82
N PHE A 186 4.17 4.34 -14.34
CA PHE A 186 5.45 4.00 -13.73
C PHE A 186 5.27 3.15 -12.46
N VAL A 187 4.35 3.55 -11.57
CA VAL A 187 4.04 2.80 -10.34
C VAL A 187 3.54 1.38 -10.65
N THR A 188 2.74 1.19 -11.71
CA THR A 188 2.29 -0.16 -12.11
C THR A 188 3.42 -1.05 -12.58
N ILE A 189 4.37 -0.51 -13.35
CA ILE A 189 5.55 -1.27 -13.80
C ILE A 189 6.39 -1.69 -12.59
N VAL A 190 6.64 -0.78 -11.65
CA VAL A 190 7.38 -1.07 -10.41
C VAL A 190 6.66 -2.15 -9.58
N SER A 191 5.33 -2.15 -9.53
CA SER A 191 4.56 -3.15 -8.80
C SER A 191 4.62 -4.54 -9.44
N ILE A 192 4.61 -4.63 -10.78
CA ILE A 192 4.81 -5.89 -11.51
C ILE A 192 6.21 -6.45 -11.25
N LEU A 193 7.23 -5.59 -11.29
CA LEU A 193 8.61 -5.97 -10.97
C LEU A 193 8.75 -6.47 -9.53
N ARG A 194 8.05 -5.83 -8.58
CA ARG A 194 8.00 -6.29 -7.19
C ARG A 194 7.39 -7.68 -7.07
N LEU A 195 6.29 -7.96 -7.77
CA LEU A 195 5.66 -9.28 -7.75
C LEU A 195 6.59 -10.37 -8.34
N GLN A 196 7.26 -10.07 -9.45
CA GLN A 196 8.25 -10.96 -10.06
C GLN A 196 9.41 -11.26 -9.12
N SER A 197 9.89 -10.25 -8.38
CA SER A 197 10.91 -10.42 -7.35
C SER A 197 10.42 -11.38 -6.25
N LEU A 198 9.22 -11.14 -5.70
CA LEU A 198 8.64 -11.99 -4.65
C LEU A 198 8.45 -13.45 -5.10
N LEU A 199 8.08 -13.69 -6.36
CA LEU A 199 7.95 -15.04 -6.93
C LEU A 199 9.29 -15.73 -7.15
N LYS A 200 10.37 -14.98 -7.35
CA LYS A 200 11.72 -15.52 -7.55
C LYS A 200 12.41 -15.87 -6.23
N PHE A 201 12.02 -15.20 -5.14
CA PHE A 201 12.56 -15.39 -3.79
C PHE A 201 11.73 -16.34 -2.92
N ALA A 202 10.59 -16.83 -3.41
CA ALA A 202 9.80 -17.89 -2.78
C ALA A 202 10.19 -19.27 -3.33
#